data_AF-A0AAD5GC33-F1
#
_entry.id   AF-A0AAD5GC33-F1
#
_cell.length_a   1.000
_cell.length_b   1.000
_cell.length_c   1.000
_cell.angle_alpha   90.00
_cell.angle_beta   90.00
_cell.angle_gamma   90.00
#
_symmetry.space_group_name_H-M   'P 1'
#
loop_
_entity.id
_entity.type
_entity.pdbx_description
1 polymer ?
#
loop_
_entity_poly.entity_id
_entity_poly.type
_entity_poly.pdbx_seq_one_letter_code
_entity_poly.pdbx_strand_id
1 'polypeptide(L)'
;MLHKVMKKTLTLLLHKFRNSGATIIFANYSKVILDTGKPDLYAARTYCDFLLETLQKSAEFKWIELEPTQYWHSLLFMDQYNYGGIQSRSDQTRDDSPVDIVSQWNIAETLPKEIQDDFILIVSEFLYFPWKFARDQASKRASVRDDDDSCTPSITAAAAETIQSGITEHLRKQIESYFTDKLLKLVSAIVLRMGEKGKSYALELIKHVCAVLELDQNVQPEIQIMKRNLLKLVHVREFAPEAQFQKCSISFTLPNMICSYCNDCRDIDLREDSALLSQEWRCSVPQCGQSYDREMMENGLLQIARQRERSYHLQDLVCLKCKQIKAAHLAEYCGCAGSFGLNESAIEFNDKMQVLLNIAAYQKFELLKECVSWILELN
;
A
#
# COMPACT_ATOMS: atom_id res chain seq x y z
N MET A 1 -10.50 11.08 -23.13
CA MET A 1 -9.43 12.10 -23.34
C MET A 1 -8.91 12.64 -22.01
N LEU A 2 -9.80 13.09 -21.11
CA LEU A 2 -9.45 13.62 -19.79
C LEU A 2 -8.52 12.72 -18.95
N HIS A 3 -8.86 11.44 -18.75
CA HIS A 3 -8.01 10.52 -17.97
C HIS A 3 -6.57 10.39 -18.51
N LYS A 4 -6.39 10.42 -19.83
CA LYS A 4 -5.04 10.40 -20.44
C LYS A 4 -4.26 11.69 -20.13
N VAL A 5 -4.95 12.83 -20.12
CA VAL A 5 -4.37 14.12 -19.74
C VAL A 5 -4.03 14.12 -18.24
N MET A 6 -4.95 13.70 -17.36
CA MET A 6 -4.70 13.57 -15.92
C MET A 6 -3.48 12.69 -15.63
N LYS A 7 -3.40 11.51 -16.26
CA LYS A 7 -2.24 10.61 -16.14
C LYS A 7 -0.94 11.30 -16.59
N LYS A 8 -0.98 12.03 -17.70
CA LYS A 8 0.19 12.77 -18.20
C LYS A 8 0.60 13.87 -17.22
N THR A 9 -0.35 14.66 -16.72
CA THR A 9 -0.12 15.73 -15.75
C THR A 9 0.46 15.18 -14.45
N LEU A 10 -0.10 14.10 -13.89
CA LEU A 10 0.44 13.44 -12.72
C LEU A 10 1.87 12.95 -12.97
N THR A 11 2.14 12.32 -14.12
CA THR A 11 3.49 11.85 -14.46
C THR A 11 4.50 12.99 -14.52
N LEU A 12 4.13 14.14 -15.11
CA LEU A 12 4.97 15.33 -15.16
C LEU A 12 5.21 15.93 -13.78
N LEU A 13 4.18 15.99 -12.94
CA LEU A 13 4.27 16.44 -11.56
C LEU A 13 5.26 15.58 -10.74
N LEU A 14 5.12 14.25 -10.83
CA LEU A 14 6.01 13.31 -10.16
C LEU A 14 7.45 13.41 -10.67
N HIS A 15 7.65 13.62 -11.97
CA HIS A 15 8.97 13.84 -12.53
C HIS A 15 9.62 15.12 -11.94
N LYS A 16 8.84 16.19 -11.81
CA LYS A 16 9.33 17.44 -11.21
C LYS A 16 9.72 17.27 -9.75
N PHE A 17 8.94 16.54 -8.95
CA PHE A 17 9.32 16.23 -7.56
C PHE A 17 10.62 15.45 -7.46
N ARG A 18 10.83 14.44 -8.30
CA ARG A 18 12.10 13.70 -8.36
C ARG A 18 13.27 14.60 -8.71
N ASN A 19 13.10 15.50 -9.67
CA ASN A 19 14.15 16.47 -10.07
C ASN A 19 14.47 17.46 -8.95
N SER A 20 13.53 17.73 -8.04
CA SER A 20 13.74 18.53 -6.84
C SER A 20 14.27 17.72 -5.64
N GLY A 21 14.65 16.47 -5.84
CA GLY A 21 15.28 15.61 -4.84
C GLY A 21 14.32 14.87 -3.91
N ALA A 22 13.01 14.85 -4.18
CA ALA A 22 12.05 14.10 -3.39
C ALA A 22 11.96 12.65 -3.87
N THR A 23 11.90 11.71 -2.92
CA THR A 23 11.58 10.32 -3.21
C THR A 23 10.07 10.14 -3.13
N ILE A 24 9.46 9.55 -4.17
CA ILE A 24 8.01 9.32 -4.20
C ILE A 24 7.71 7.95 -3.62
N ILE A 25 6.96 7.91 -2.52
CA ILE A 25 6.48 6.68 -1.89
C ILE A 25 5.18 6.23 -2.57
N PHE A 26 4.23 7.15 -2.72
CA PHE A 26 2.91 6.86 -3.27
C PHE A 26 2.35 8.07 -4.01
N ALA A 27 1.59 7.83 -5.07
CA ALA A 27 0.86 8.88 -5.76
C ALA A 27 -0.38 8.32 -6.47
N ASN A 28 -1.51 8.98 -6.29
CA ASN A 28 -2.70 8.84 -7.11
C ASN A 28 -3.19 10.25 -7.51
N TYR A 29 -4.41 10.37 -8.05
CA TYR A 29 -4.93 11.67 -8.51
C TYR A 29 -5.30 12.64 -7.37
N SER A 30 -5.37 12.16 -6.13
CA SER A 30 -5.84 12.94 -4.98
C SER A 30 -4.80 13.09 -3.87
N LYS A 31 -3.76 12.25 -3.84
CA LYS A 31 -2.76 12.18 -2.76
C LYS A 31 -1.38 11.85 -3.32
N VAL A 32 -0.37 12.54 -2.79
CA VAL A 32 1.05 12.23 -3.01
C VAL A 32 1.73 12.11 -1.66
N ILE A 33 2.52 11.05 -1.47
CA ILE A 33 3.37 10.84 -0.29
C ILE A 33 4.82 10.91 -0.74
N LEU A 34 5.55 11.85 -0.14
CA LEU A 34 6.94 12.12 -0.43
C LEU A 34 7.80 11.78 0.80
N ASP A 35 8.93 11.14 0.56
CA ASP A 35 10.05 11.16 1.48
C ASP A 35 10.91 12.38 1.15
N THR A 36 10.99 13.28 2.14
CA THR A 36 11.70 14.56 2.03
C THR A 36 13.20 14.43 2.31
N GLY A 37 13.64 13.31 2.91
CA GLY A 37 15.00 13.12 3.38
C GLY A 37 15.47 14.16 4.42
N LYS A 38 14.55 14.91 5.02
CA LYS A 38 14.87 15.97 5.99
C LYS A 38 14.89 15.42 7.42
N PRO A 39 15.84 15.88 8.27
CA PRO A 39 16.06 15.30 9.58
C PRO A 39 14.99 15.68 10.62
N ASP A 40 14.36 16.85 10.45
CA ASP A 40 13.40 17.39 11.39
C ASP A 40 12.18 17.99 10.68
N LEU A 41 11.11 18.19 11.46
CA LEU A 41 9.83 18.68 10.95
C LEU A 41 9.94 20.08 10.32
N TYR A 42 10.76 20.98 10.89
CA TYR A 42 10.90 22.33 10.38
C TYR A 42 11.61 22.35 9.02
N ALA A 43 12.68 21.56 8.88
CA ALA A 43 13.35 21.36 7.60
C ALA A 43 12.44 20.71 6.56
N ALA A 44 11.61 19.73 6.97
CA ALA A 44 10.63 19.10 6.09
C ALA A 44 9.56 20.09 5.61
N ARG A 45 9.03 20.94 6.50
CA ARG A 45 8.06 22.00 6.14
C ARG A 45 8.65 23.02 5.17
N THR A 46 9.83 23.54 5.48
CA THR A 46 10.56 24.48 4.61
C THR A 46 10.80 23.86 3.22
N TYR A 47 11.11 22.57 3.15
CA TYR A 47 11.27 21.86 1.88
C TYR A 47 9.96 21.73 1.11
N CYS A 48 8.85 21.41 1.79
CA CYS A 48 7.51 21.38 1.18
C CYS A 48 7.11 22.76 0.64
N ASP A 49 7.31 23.82 1.40
CA ASP A 49 7.00 25.19 0.97
C ASP A 49 7.80 25.57 -0.28
N PHE A 50 9.10 25.26 -0.29
CA PHE A 50 9.95 25.43 -1.48
C PHE A 50 9.44 24.65 -2.70
N LEU A 51 9.01 23.39 -2.51
CA LEU A 51 8.42 22.59 -3.59
C LEU A 51 7.15 23.24 -4.13
N LEU A 52 6.25 23.70 -3.25
CA LEU A 52 5.00 24.35 -3.63
C LEU A 52 5.26 25.66 -4.40
N GLU A 53 6.17 26.50 -3.93
CA GLU A 53 6.57 27.72 -4.65
C GLU A 53 7.14 27.40 -6.03
N THR A 54 7.96 26.36 -6.13
CA THR A 54 8.56 25.92 -7.39
C THR A 54 7.50 25.37 -8.36
N LEU A 55 6.45 24.72 -7.85
CA LEU A 55 5.30 24.31 -8.64
C LEU A 55 4.52 25.50 -9.17
N GLN A 56 4.19 26.47 -8.31
CA GLN A 56 3.42 27.67 -8.67
C GLN A 56 4.13 28.54 -9.71
N LYS A 57 5.47 28.58 -9.71
CA LYS A 57 6.27 29.30 -10.73
C LYS A 57 6.19 28.68 -12.13
N SER A 58 5.76 27.43 -12.26
CA SER A 58 5.72 26.73 -13.54
C SER A 58 4.33 26.84 -14.17
N ALA A 59 4.28 27.36 -15.40
CA ALA A 59 3.03 27.55 -16.14
C ALA A 59 2.23 26.26 -16.32
N GLU A 60 2.89 25.10 -16.34
CA GLU A 60 2.28 23.78 -16.51
C GLU A 60 1.44 23.35 -15.30
N PHE A 61 1.73 23.87 -14.11
CA PHE A 61 1.09 23.47 -12.84
C PHE A 61 0.32 24.61 -12.17
N LYS A 62 0.09 25.72 -12.88
CA LYS A 62 -0.57 26.93 -12.37
C LYS A 62 -1.95 26.66 -11.74
N TRP A 63 -2.66 25.63 -12.22
CA TRP A 63 -4.01 25.27 -11.77
C TRP A 63 -4.02 24.08 -10.81
N ILE A 64 -2.84 23.61 -10.40
CA ILE A 64 -2.72 22.54 -9.42
C ILE A 64 -2.46 23.17 -8.06
N GLU A 65 -3.36 22.88 -7.13
CA GLU A 65 -3.22 23.25 -5.72
C GLU A 65 -2.88 21.99 -4.94
N LEU A 66 -1.84 22.06 -4.11
CA LEU A 66 -1.42 20.98 -3.23
C LEU A 66 -1.29 21.56 -1.83
N GLU A 67 -1.90 20.89 -0.87
CA GLU A 67 -1.86 21.26 0.54
C GLU A 67 -1.16 20.15 1.34
N PRO A 68 -0.07 20.45 2.07
CA PRO A 68 0.54 19.49 2.97
C PRO A 68 -0.36 19.23 4.18
N THR A 69 -0.97 18.04 4.23
CA THR A 69 -1.93 17.69 5.29
C THR A 69 -1.31 16.95 6.47
N GLN A 70 -0.29 16.12 6.23
CA GLN A 70 0.29 15.24 7.25
C GLN A 70 1.81 15.14 7.11
N TYR A 71 2.49 15.11 8.25
CA TYR A 71 3.93 14.90 8.35
C TYR A 71 4.19 13.67 9.21
N TRP A 72 5.15 12.84 8.79
CA TRP A 72 5.50 11.58 9.45
C TRP A 72 6.96 11.62 9.86
N HIS A 73 7.26 11.21 11.09
CA HIS A 73 8.64 10.97 11.52
C HIS A 73 9.18 9.64 10.98
N SER A 74 8.31 8.63 10.91
CA SER A 74 8.59 7.30 10.39
C SER A 74 7.31 6.76 9.77
N LEU A 75 7.41 6.11 8.62
CA LEU A 75 6.29 5.56 7.87
C LEU A 75 6.69 4.23 7.24
N LEU A 76 5.93 3.18 7.56
CA LEU A 76 5.90 1.93 6.81
C LEU A 76 4.66 1.95 5.94
N PHE A 77 4.86 1.83 4.63
CA PHE A 77 3.79 1.97 3.65
C PHE A 77 3.83 0.77 2.70
N MET A 78 2.80 -0.08 2.77
CA MET A 78 2.57 -1.15 1.80
C MET A 78 1.67 -0.66 0.67
N ASP A 79 0.57 0.00 1.03
CA ASP A 79 -0.38 0.64 0.12
C ASP A 79 -1.29 1.63 0.87
N GLN A 80 -2.28 2.18 0.17
CA GLN A 80 -3.20 3.19 0.72
C GLN A 80 -4.11 2.69 1.87
N TYR A 81 -4.23 1.38 2.06
CA TYR A 81 -5.03 0.71 3.09
C TYR A 81 -4.19 -0.03 4.14
N ASN A 82 -2.88 -0.16 3.90
CA ASN A 82 -1.94 -0.90 4.71
C ASN A 82 -0.69 -0.05 4.95
N TYR A 83 -0.70 0.74 6.02
CA TYR A 83 0.39 1.58 6.45
C TYR A 83 0.38 1.79 7.97
N GLY A 84 1.56 2.05 8.52
CA GLY A 84 1.71 2.46 9.91
C GLY A 84 2.78 3.54 10.02
N GLY A 85 2.58 4.51 10.90
CA GLY A 85 3.53 5.62 11.00
C GLY A 85 3.41 6.42 12.29
N ILE A 86 4.48 7.14 12.61
CA ILE A 86 4.58 8.03 13.75
C ILE A 86 4.32 9.45 13.27
N GLN A 87 3.20 10.05 13.68
CA GLN A 87 2.82 11.37 13.20
C GLN A 87 3.65 12.48 13.86
N SER A 88 4.12 13.43 13.04
CA SER A 88 4.80 14.64 13.51
C SER A 88 3.80 15.78 13.68
N ARG A 89 3.46 16.12 14.93
CA ARG A 89 2.56 17.25 15.26
C ARG A 89 3.35 18.48 15.68
N SER A 90 2.89 19.67 15.28
CA SER A 90 3.51 20.96 15.67
C SER A 90 3.56 21.18 17.17
N ASP A 91 2.64 20.58 17.93
CA ASP A 91 2.48 20.80 19.37
C ASP A 91 3.36 19.89 20.23
N GLN A 92 4.19 19.02 19.63
CA GLN A 92 5.13 18.15 20.35
C GLN A 92 6.38 18.89 20.88
N THR A 93 6.24 20.17 21.25
CA THR A 93 7.31 20.94 21.92
C THR A 93 7.54 20.48 23.37
N ARG A 94 6.70 19.59 23.91
CA ARG A 94 6.86 18.96 25.22
C ARG A 94 7.21 17.48 25.06
N ASP A 95 8.38 17.12 25.60
CA ASP A 95 9.01 15.80 25.54
C ASP A 95 8.17 14.66 26.16
N ASP A 96 7.12 15.01 26.93
CA ASP A 96 6.21 14.11 27.65
C ASP A 96 4.88 13.79 26.92
N SER A 97 4.66 14.30 25.70
CA SER A 97 3.43 13.95 24.98
C SER A 97 3.46 12.50 24.47
N PRO A 98 2.35 11.74 24.59
CA PRO A 98 2.30 10.37 24.09
C PRO A 98 2.51 10.35 22.58
N VAL A 99 3.37 9.43 22.14
CA VAL A 99 3.65 9.21 20.72
C VAL A 99 2.41 8.62 20.07
N ASP A 100 1.87 9.33 19.08
CA ASP A 100 0.70 8.86 18.32
C ASP A 100 1.17 8.01 17.13
N ILE A 101 1.01 6.70 17.27
CA ILE A 101 1.29 5.72 16.23
C ILE A 101 -0.01 5.43 15.50
N VAL A 102 -0.10 5.88 14.25
CA VAL A 102 -1.19 5.51 13.36
C VAL A 102 -0.92 4.10 12.84
N SER A 103 -1.90 3.22 12.99
CA SER A 103 -1.81 1.83 12.59
C SER A 103 -3.04 1.48 11.74
N GLN A 104 -2.86 1.43 10.43
CA GLN A 104 -3.91 1.11 9.45
C GLN A 104 -3.49 -0.12 8.67
N TRP A 105 -3.91 -1.31 9.09
CA TRP A 105 -3.52 -2.58 8.47
C TRP A 105 -4.74 -3.42 8.17
N ASN A 106 -5.35 -3.24 6.99
CA ASN A 106 -6.49 -4.05 6.57
C ASN A 106 -6.12 -5.52 6.40
N ILE A 107 -4.85 -5.83 6.10
CA ILE A 107 -4.32 -7.19 6.15
C ILE A 107 -4.40 -7.83 7.55
N ALA A 108 -4.51 -7.04 8.62
CA ALA A 108 -4.72 -7.58 9.96
C ALA A 108 -6.15 -8.14 10.11
N GLU A 109 -7.14 -7.62 9.38
CA GLU A 109 -8.52 -8.08 9.45
C GLU A 109 -8.69 -9.51 8.92
N THR A 110 -7.79 -9.97 8.06
CA THR A 110 -7.76 -11.37 7.59
C THR A 110 -7.21 -12.33 8.62
N LEU A 111 -6.53 -11.83 9.66
CA LEU A 111 -6.07 -12.66 10.78
C LEU A 111 -7.22 -12.97 11.75
N PRO A 112 -7.20 -14.14 12.40
CA PRO A 112 -8.06 -14.43 13.56
C PRO A 112 -7.94 -13.36 14.65
N LYS A 113 -9.08 -12.97 15.23
CA LYS A 113 -9.17 -11.87 16.22
C LYS A 113 -8.22 -12.05 17.40
N GLU A 114 -7.94 -13.27 17.80
CA GLU A 114 -7.08 -13.61 18.95
C GLU A 114 -5.61 -13.26 18.75
N ILE A 115 -5.17 -12.98 17.52
CA ILE A 115 -3.78 -12.67 17.17
C ILE A 115 -3.62 -11.32 16.46
N GLN A 116 -4.72 -10.57 16.25
CA GLN A 116 -4.69 -9.26 15.63
C GLN A 116 -3.91 -8.25 16.49
N ASP A 117 -4.17 -8.23 17.80
CA ASP A 117 -3.47 -7.34 18.74
C ASP A 117 -1.96 -7.62 18.79
N ASP A 118 -1.58 -8.91 18.72
CA ASP A 118 -0.18 -9.31 18.67
C ASP A 118 0.50 -8.76 17.41
N PHE A 119 -0.15 -8.89 16.24
CA PHE A 119 0.34 -8.32 14.98
C PHE A 119 0.54 -6.81 15.09
N ILE A 120 -0.47 -6.08 15.56
CA ILE A 120 -0.43 -4.61 15.69
C ILE A 120 0.68 -4.18 16.65
N LEU A 121 0.85 -4.88 17.77
CA LEU A 121 1.89 -4.58 18.74
C LEU A 121 3.29 -4.74 18.14
N ILE A 122 3.55 -5.85 17.45
CA ILE A 122 4.87 -6.13 16.86
C ILE A 122 5.21 -5.08 15.79
N VAL A 123 4.26 -4.76 14.91
CA VAL A 123 4.48 -3.74 13.88
C VAL A 123 4.68 -2.35 14.49
N SER A 124 3.94 -2.01 15.55
CA SER A 124 4.09 -0.74 16.25
C SER A 124 5.44 -0.61 16.95
N GLU A 125 5.95 -1.68 17.57
CA GLU A 125 7.30 -1.72 18.16
C GLU A 125 8.39 -1.56 17.10
N PHE A 126 8.22 -2.21 15.95
CA PHE A 126 9.15 -2.10 14.84
C PHE A 126 9.23 -0.68 14.26
N LEU A 127 8.12 0.06 14.25
CA LEU A 127 8.10 1.49 13.94
C LEU A 127 8.76 2.34 15.05
N TYR A 128 8.46 2.01 16.31
CA TYR A 128 8.80 2.84 17.47
C TYR A 128 10.28 2.76 17.85
N PHE A 129 10.90 1.57 17.85
CA PHE A 129 12.28 1.38 18.30
C PHE A 129 13.32 2.17 17.50
N PRO A 130 13.37 2.12 16.15
CA PRO A 130 14.35 2.88 15.39
C PRO A 130 14.11 4.39 15.54
N TRP A 131 12.85 4.83 15.60
CA TRP A 131 12.52 6.24 15.84
C TRP A 131 12.98 6.72 17.22
N LYS A 132 12.70 5.96 18.28
CA LYS A 132 13.14 6.28 19.65
C LYS A 132 14.65 6.37 19.73
N PHE A 133 15.35 5.40 19.14
CA PHE A 133 16.81 5.39 19.10
C PHE A 133 17.38 6.61 18.36
N ALA A 134 16.78 6.99 17.23
CA ALA A 134 17.17 8.19 16.48
C ALA A 134 16.99 9.46 17.34
N ARG A 135 15.87 9.57 18.06
CA ARG A 135 15.60 10.70 18.97
C ARG A 135 16.60 10.76 20.12
N ASP A 136 16.89 9.63 20.75
CA ASP A 136 17.86 9.55 21.85
C ASP A 136 19.27 9.91 21.38
N GLN A 137 19.66 9.52 20.15
CA GLN A 137 20.92 9.97 19.56
C GLN A 137 20.95 11.46 19.28
N ALA A 138 19.86 12.04 18.76
CA ALA A 138 19.77 13.46 18.50
C ALA A 138 19.89 14.28 19.80
N SER A 139 19.20 13.85 20.87
CA SER A 139 19.28 14.46 22.20
C SER A 139 20.70 14.43 22.76
N LYS A 140 21.37 13.27 22.71
CA LYS A 140 22.78 13.13 23.15
C LYS A 140 23.74 14.03 22.37
N ARG A 141 23.48 14.28 21.08
CA ARG A 141 24.29 15.19 20.27
C ARG A 141 24.03 16.65 20.59
N ALA A 142 22.78 17.00 20.94
CA ALA A 142 22.45 18.35 21.39
C ALA A 142 23.14 18.65 22.74
N SER A 143 23.09 17.73 23.71
CA SER A 143 23.70 17.92 25.03
C SER A 143 25.24 18.02 25.02
N VAL A 144 25.90 17.51 23.98
CA VAL A 144 27.37 17.59 23.83
C VAL A 144 27.80 18.92 23.18
N ARG A 145 26.88 19.67 22.56
CA ARG A 145 27.16 20.91 21.82
C ARG A 145 26.96 22.18 22.63
N ASP A 146 26.38 22.11 23.83
CA ASP A 146 26.09 23.28 24.67
C ASP A 146 27.33 23.90 25.37
N ASP A 147 28.54 23.37 25.16
CA ASP A 147 29.77 23.89 25.81
C ASP A 147 30.65 24.78 24.91
N ASP A 148 30.48 24.80 23.58
CA ASP A 148 31.23 25.71 22.69
C ASP A 148 30.60 25.79 21.29
N ASP A 149 30.27 27.01 20.86
CA ASP A 149 29.88 27.43 19.51
C ASP A 149 28.37 27.50 19.14
N SER A 150 27.95 28.70 18.73
CA SER A 150 26.56 29.18 18.58
C SER A 150 26.02 29.16 17.14
N CYS A 151 26.71 28.48 16.22
CA CYS A 151 26.25 28.36 14.84
C CYS A 151 25.67 26.97 14.59
N THR A 152 24.36 26.88 14.31
CA THR A 152 23.71 25.64 13.86
C THR A 152 24.35 25.17 12.55
N PRO A 153 25.20 24.12 12.53
CA PRO A 153 25.76 23.67 11.27
C PRO A 153 24.70 22.79 10.61
N SER A 154 24.42 23.07 9.34
CA SER A 154 23.66 22.16 8.47
C SER A 154 24.22 20.74 8.61
N ILE A 155 23.37 19.74 8.88
CA ILE A 155 23.80 18.34 8.92
C ILE A 155 24.40 18.02 7.54
N THR A 156 25.70 17.70 7.50
CA THR A 156 26.35 17.31 6.25
C THR A 156 25.76 15.99 5.75
N ALA A 157 25.77 15.76 4.43
CA ALA A 157 25.28 14.51 3.85
C ALA A 157 25.95 13.27 4.50
N ALA A 158 27.26 13.34 4.74
CA ALA A 158 28.01 12.28 5.42
C ALA A 158 27.56 12.03 6.87
N ALA A 159 27.19 13.10 7.61
CA ALA A 159 26.66 12.97 8.96
C ALA A 159 25.25 12.35 8.96
N ALA A 160 24.42 12.67 7.97
CA ALA A 160 23.10 12.06 7.78
C ALA A 160 23.21 10.56 7.44
N GLU A 161 24.12 10.18 6.54
CA GLU A 161 24.39 8.78 6.20
C GLU A 161 24.89 7.98 7.41
N THR A 162 25.76 8.57 8.23
CA THR A 162 26.27 7.93 9.45
C THR A 162 25.15 7.70 10.47
N ILE A 163 24.22 8.65 10.62
CA ILE A 163 23.03 8.50 11.47
C ILE A 163 22.17 7.33 10.96
N GLN A 164 21.84 7.35 9.66
CA GLN A 164 21.00 6.33 9.06
C GLN A 164 21.59 4.93 9.22
N SER A 165 22.89 4.79 8.96
CA SER A 165 23.63 3.54 9.18
C SER A 165 23.55 3.06 10.63
N GLY A 166 23.70 3.98 11.59
CA GLY A 166 23.56 3.66 13.02
C GLY A 166 22.15 3.21 13.42
N ILE A 167 21.10 3.82 12.85
CA ILE A 167 19.71 3.43 13.08
C ILE A 167 19.45 2.03 12.50
N THR A 168 19.88 1.78 11.26
CA THR A 168 19.76 0.48 10.61
C THR A 168 20.46 -0.61 11.41
N GLU A 169 21.69 -0.35 11.87
CA GLU A 169 22.45 -1.32 12.67
C GLU A 169 21.79 -1.60 14.02
N HIS A 170 21.21 -0.60 14.67
CA HIS A 170 20.42 -0.80 15.87
C HIS A 170 19.19 -1.69 15.59
N LEU A 171 18.48 -1.42 14.50
CA LEU A 171 17.30 -2.19 14.11
C LEU A 171 17.65 -3.65 13.79
N ARG A 172 18.75 -3.90 13.07
CA ARG A 172 19.28 -5.27 12.83
C ARG A 172 19.47 -6.04 14.12
N LYS A 173 20.14 -5.44 15.10
CA LYS A 173 20.35 -6.07 16.42
C LYS A 173 19.04 -6.33 17.17
N GLN A 174 18.07 -5.41 17.08
CA GLN A 174 16.74 -5.63 17.66
C GLN A 174 16.02 -6.79 16.98
N ILE A 175 16.13 -6.95 15.66
CA ILE A 175 15.53 -8.06 14.92
C ILE A 175 16.14 -9.39 15.36
N GLU A 176 17.47 -9.48 15.36
CA GLU A 176 18.20 -10.70 15.72
C GLU A 176 17.96 -11.15 17.16
N SER A 177 17.77 -10.20 18.08
CA SER A 177 17.56 -10.48 19.50
C SER A 177 16.08 -10.38 19.88
N TYR A 178 15.60 -9.17 20.17
CA TYR A 178 14.29 -8.88 20.73
C TYR A 178 13.13 -9.45 19.90
N PHE A 179 13.05 -9.10 18.60
CA PHE A 179 11.91 -9.53 17.78
C PHE A 179 11.93 -11.04 17.54
N THR A 180 13.10 -11.61 17.27
CA THR A 180 13.24 -13.06 17.09
C THR A 180 12.79 -13.82 18.34
N ASP A 181 13.28 -13.46 19.53
CA ASP A 181 12.90 -14.12 20.78
C ASP A 181 11.39 -13.94 21.09
N LYS A 182 10.87 -12.71 20.92
CA LYS A 182 9.46 -12.41 21.16
C LYS A 182 8.55 -13.20 20.23
N LEU A 183 8.84 -13.23 18.94
CA LEU A 183 8.05 -13.97 17.94
C LEU A 183 8.13 -15.48 18.14
N LEU A 184 9.30 -16.03 18.48
CA LEU A 184 9.45 -17.46 18.76
C LEU A 184 8.59 -17.87 19.98
N LYS A 185 8.60 -17.07 21.05
CA LYS A 185 7.77 -17.29 22.24
C LYS A 185 6.28 -17.19 21.92
N LEU A 186 5.89 -16.16 21.19
CA LEU A 186 4.51 -15.92 20.81
C LEU A 186 3.95 -17.04 19.92
N VAL A 187 4.68 -17.40 18.85
CA VAL A 187 4.31 -18.50 17.94
C VAL A 187 4.17 -19.81 18.72
N SER A 188 5.11 -20.11 19.62
CA SER A 188 5.03 -21.30 20.47
C SER A 188 3.79 -21.27 21.37
N ALA A 189 3.47 -20.13 21.98
CA ALA A 189 2.28 -19.97 22.81
C ALA A 189 0.98 -20.16 22.02
N ILE A 190 0.90 -19.62 20.79
CA ILE A 190 -0.24 -19.77 19.88
C ILE A 190 -0.46 -21.24 19.53
N VAL A 191 0.61 -21.96 19.17
CA VAL A 191 0.55 -23.39 18.82
C VAL A 191 0.10 -24.23 20.03
N LEU A 192 0.62 -23.94 21.23
CA LEU A 192 0.25 -24.66 22.45
C LEU A 192 -1.21 -24.39 22.87
N ARG A 193 -1.68 -23.15 22.76
CA ARG A 193 -3.02 -22.74 23.21
C ARG A 193 -4.14 -23.29 22.33
N MET A 194 -3.89 -23.48 21.03
CA MET A 194 -4.95 -23.72 20.03
C MET A 194 -4.81 -25.02 19.23
N GLY A 195 -3.86 -25.90 19.60
CA GLY A 195 -3.69 -27.21 18.98
C GLY A 195 -3.44 -27.14 17.47
N GLU A 196 -4.16 -27.95 16.67
CA GLU A 196 -3.99 -27.97 15.21
C GLU A 196 -4.33 -26.62 14.54
N LYS A 197 -5.36 -25.92 15.01
CA LYS A 197 -5.70 -24.56 14.52
C LYS A 197 -4.59 -23.56 14.84
N GLY A 198 -3.89 -23.76 15.96
CA GLY A 198 -2.77 -22.92 16.39
C GLY A 198 -1.63 -22.88 15.38
N LYS A 199 -1.34 -23.98 14.68
CA LYS A 199 -0.31 -23.99 13.62
C LYS A 199 -0.69 -23.12 12.42
N SER A 200 -1.96 -23.18 11.99
CA SER A 200 -2.46 -22.33 10.90
C SER A 200 -2.45 -20.85 11.30
N TYR A 201 -2.88 -20.52 12.52
CA TYR A 201 -2.91 -19.15 13.01
C TYR A 201 -1.50 -18.58 13.16
N ALA A 202 -0.58 -19.38 13.70
CA ALA A 202 0.83 -19.01 13.79
C ALA A 202 1.45 -18.79 12.41
N LEU A 203 1.16 -19.66 11.43
CA LEU A 203 1.64 -19.50 10.06
C LEU A 203 1.15 -18.18 9.45
N GLU A 204 -0.14 -17.87 9.59
CA GLU A 204 -0.69 -16.61 9.08
C GLU A 204 -0.06 -15.40 9.79
N LEU A 205 0.11 -15.43 11.11
CA LEU A 205 0.81 -14.36 11.83
C LEU A 205 2.23 -14.15 11.29
N ILE A 206 3.00 -15.23 11.10
CA ILE A 206 4.37 -15.17 10.57
C ILE A 206 4.38 -14.51 9.20
N LYS A 207 3.46 -14.91 8.30
CA LYS A 207 3.35 -14.36 6.95
C LYS A 207 3.08 -12.86 6.97
N HIS A 208 2.12 -12.43 7.79
CA HIS A 208 1.71 -11.02 7.86
C HIS A 208 2.79 -10.14 8.50
N VAL A 209 3.34 -10.54 9.65
CA VAL A 209 4.40 -9.79 10.32
C VAL A 209 5.60 -9.67 9.39
N CYS A 210 6.14 -10.77 8.87
CA CYS A 210 7.31 -10.72 8.00
C CYS A 210 7.07 -9.88 6.74
N ALA A 211 5.89 -9.96 6.13
CA ALA A 211 5.57 -9.14 4.96
C ALA A 211 5.61 -7.63 5.25
N VAL A 212 5.18 -7.19 6.44
CA VAL A 212 5.27 -5.78 6.85
C VAL A 212 6.70 -5.39 7.21
N LEU A 213 7.42 -6.22 7.96
CA LEU A 213 8.81 -5.90 8.34
C LEU A 213 9.73 -5.85 7.11
N GLU A 214 9.50 -6.72 6.12
CA GLU A 214 10.26 -6.79 4.86
C GLU A 214 10.09 -5.52 3.99
N LEU A 215 9.16 -4.62 4.31
CA LEU A 215 9.04 -3.31 3.64
C LEU A 215 10.32 -2.46 3.80
N ASP A 216 11.07 -2.62 4.90
CA ASP A 216 12.38 -2.02 5.05
C ASP A 216 13.47 -2.91 4.41
N GLN A 217 13.93 -2.48 3.23
CA GLN A 217 14.94 -3.19 2.44
C GLN A 217 16.29 -3.34 3.16
N ASN A 218 16.59 -2.48 4.14
CA ASN A 218 17.89 -2.48 4.82
C ASN A 218 18.07 -3.62 5.82
N VAL A 219 16.96 -4.24 6.25
CA VAL A 219 16.91 -5.28 7.28
C VAL A 219 16.28 -6.60 6.80
N GLN A 220 16.03 -6.71 5.49
CA GLN A 220 15.49 -7.94 4.91
C GLN A 220 16.29 -9.21 5.24
N PRO A 221 17.64 -9.22 5.19
CA PRO A 221 18.42 -10.43 5.49
C PRO A 221 18.13 -10.99 6.89
N GLU A 222 18.09 -10.13 7.90
CA GLU A 222 17.82 -10.49 9.29
C GLU A 222 16.38 -10.99 9.45
N ILE A 223 15.42 -10.36 8.76
CA ILE A 223 14.02 -10.80 8.75
C ILE A 223 13.86 -12.18 8.09
N GLN A 224 14.56 -12.45 6.97
CA GLN A 224 14.50 -13.78 6.34
C GLN A 224 15.07 -14.87 7.26
N ILE A 225 16.15 -14.58 7.99
CA ILE A 225 16.69 -15.51 8.99
C ILE A 225 15.67 -15.79 10.09
N MET A 226 15.02 -14.74 10.61
CA MET A 226 13.97 -14.84 11.62
C MET A 226 12.77 -15.64 11.09
N LYS A 227 12.28 -15.33 9.90
CA LYS A 227 11.18 -16.02 9.22
C LYS A 227 11.46 -17.51 9.07
N ARG A 228 12.67 -17.87 8.61
CA ARG A 228 13.11 -19.26 8.50
C ARG A 228 13.09 -19.98 9.85
N ASN A 229 13.48 -19.32 10.93
CA ASN A 229 13.43 -19.89 12.28
C ASN A 229 11.99 -20.08 12.77
N LEU A 230 11.10 -19.13 12.49
CA LEU A 230 9.69 -19.20 12.82
C LEU A 230 8.95 -20.31 12.04
N LEU A 231 9.21 -20.44 10.74
CA LEU A 231 8.60 -21.48 9.90
C LEU A 231 8.99 -22.90 10.33
N LYS A 232 10.21 -23.09 10.86
CA LYS A 232 10.64 -24.37 11.43
C LYS A 232 9.77 -24.79 12.62
N LEU A 233 9.30 -23.85 13.45
CA LEU A 233 8.42 -24.16 14.59
C LEU A 233 7.05 -24.69 14.16
N VAL A 234 6.54 -24.23 13.03
CA VAL A 234 5.26 -24.69 12.47
C VAL A 234 5.42 -25.82 11.44
N HIS A 235 6.64 -26.34 11.25
CA HIS A 235 7.00 -27.39 10.30
C HIS A 235 6.71 -27.07 8.83
N VAL A 236 6.79 -25.80 8.46
CA VAL A 236 6.59 -25.33 7.08
C VAL A 236 7.95 -25.02 6.44
N ARG A 237 8.11 -25.37 5.17
CA ARG A 237 9.34 -25.06 4.41
C ARG A 237 9.30 -23.61 3.92
N GLU A 238 10.45 -22.95 3.96
CA GLU A 238 10.61 -21.53 3.57
C GLU A 238 10.05 -21.19 2.19
N PHE A 239 10.25 -22.09 1.21
CA PHE A 239 9.80 -21.90 -0.16
C PHE A 239 8.48 -22.61 -0.50
N ALA A 240 7.77 -23.13 0.52
CA ALA A 240 6.46 -23.73 0.29
C ALA A 240 5.45 -22.65 -0.12
N PRO A 241 4.51 -22.94 -1.04
CA PRO A 241 3.47 -21.98 -1.43
C PRO A 241 2.68 -21.44 -0.23
N GLU A 242 2.41 -22.30 0.76
CA GLU A 242 1.70 -21.92 2.00
C GLU A 242 2.48 -20.93 2.89
N ALA A 243 3.81 -20.86 2.75
CA ALA A 243 4.67 -19.93 3.51
C ALA A 243 4.75 -18.53 2.89
N GLN A 244 4.31 -18.37 1.65
CA GLN A 244 4.36 -17.09 0.95
C GLN A 244 3.20 -16.22 1.41
N PHE A 245 3.51 -15.00 1.84
CA PHE A 245 2.47 -14.01 2.10
C PHE A 245 1.75 -13.71 0.79
N GLN A 246 0.45 -14.02 0.75
CA GLN A 246 -0.40 -13.73 -0.38
C GLN A 246 -1.37 -12.65 0.04
N LYS A 247 -1.05 -11.40 -0.31
CA LYS A 247 -2.04 -10.33 -0.30
C LYS A 247 -3.17 -10.76 -1.24
N CYS A 248 -4.44 -10.64 -0.82
CA CYS A 248 -5.59 -10.89 -1.70
C CYS A 248 -5.42 -10.07 -2.98
N SER A 249 -5.02 -10.72 -4.07
CA SER A 249 -4.27 -10.07 -5.15
C SER A 249 -5.16 -9.38 -6.18
N ILE A 250 -6.47 -9.38 -5.96
CA ILE A 250 -7.43 -8.88 -6.92
C ILE A 250 -8.15 -7.70 -6.29
N SER A 251 -7.47 -6.56 -6.27
CA SER A 251 -8.13 -5.28 -6.07
C SER A 251 -9.15 -5.09 -7.18
N PHE A 252 -10.37 -4.68 -6.81
CA PHE A 252 -11.36 -4.29 -7.79
C PHE A 252 -11.79 -2.87 -7.48
N THR A 253 -11.34 -1.95 -8.31
CA THR A 253 -11.55 -0.53 -8.11
C THR A 253 -12.70 -0.04 -8.99
N LEU A 254 -13.68 0.60 -8.38
CA LEU A 254 -14.70 1.39 -9.04
C LEU A 254 -14.16 2.82 -9.23
N PRO A 255 -13.82 3.24 -10.46
CA PRO A 255 -13.16 4.50 -10.70
C PRO A 255 -14.13 5.68 -10.71
N ASN A 256 -13.64 6.87 -10.37
CA ASN A 256 -14.37 8.15 -10.45
C ASN A 256 -15.70 8.18 -9.68
N MET A 257 -15.71 7.69 -8.44
CA MET A 257 -16.87 7.83 -7.57
C MET A 257 -16.96 9.26 -7.05
N ILE A 258 -18.00 9.97 -7.48
CA ILE A 258 -18.24 11.37 -7.14
C ILE A 258 -19.30 11.46 -6.03
N CYS A 259 -18.97 12.14 -4.94
CA CYS A 259 -19.92 12.44 -3.89
C CYS A 259 -20.93 13.48 -4.36
N SER A 260 -22.23 13.19 -4.25
CA SER A 260 -23.31 14.10 -4.66
C SER A 260 -23.42 15.38 -3.82
N TYR A 261 -22.77 15.42 -2.64
CA TYR A 261 -22.80 16.57 -1.74
C TYR A 261 -21.55 17.46 -1.88
N CYS A 262 -20.36 16.90 -1.61
CA CYS A 262 -19.11 17.67 -1.64
C CYS A 262 -18.39 17.65 -2.99
N ASN A 263 -18.86 16.88 -3.97
CA ASN A 263 -18.21 16.64 -5.26
C ASN A 263 -16.79 16.06 -5.18
N ASP A 264 -16.41 15.50 -4.03
CA ASP A 264 -15.18 14.72 -3.91
C ASP A 264 -15.23 13.54 -4.88
N CYS A 265 -14.17 13.40 -5.68
CA CYS A 265 -14.03 12.36 -6.69
C CYS A 265 -12.86 11.47 -6.33
N ARG A 266 -13.14 10.20 -6.07
CA ARG A 266 -12.10 9.22 -5.72
C ARG A 266 -12.42 7.87 -6.34
N ASP A 267 -11.37 7.09 -6.52
CA ASP A 267 -11.49 5.68 -6.85
C ASP A 267 -11.81 4.90 -5.55
N ILE A 268 -12.65 3.88 -5.67
CA ILE A 268 -13.10 3.06 -4.54
C ILE A 268 -12.68 1.61 -4.75
N ASP A 269 -11.83 1.08 -3.88
CA ASP A 269 -11.54 -0.36 -3.87
C ASP A 269 -12.61 -1.13 -3.10
N LEU A 270 -13.34 -1.99 -3.79
CA LEU A 270 -14.50 -2.70 -3.23
C LEU A 270 -14.11 -3.84 -2.27
N ARG A 271 -12.83 -4.20 -2.21
CA ARG A 271 -12.33 -5.29 -1.35
C ARG A 271 -11.46 -4.78 -0.21
N GLU A 272 -10.73 -3.70 -0.44
CA GLU A 272 -9.79 -3.17 0.54
C GLU A 272 -10.33 -1.97 1.31
N ASP A 273 -11.43 -1.32 0.91
CA ASP A 273 -11.98 -0.22 1.70
C ASP A 273 -12.81 -0.71 2.89
N SER A 274 -12.31 -0.50 4.11
CA SER A 274 -12.90 -0.99 5.36
C SER A 274 -14.31 -0.42 5.63
N ALA A 275 -14.60 0.81 5.19
CA ALA A 275 -15.94 1.39 5.30
C ALA A 275 -16.96 0.63 4.43
N LEU A 276 -16.49 -0.03 3.37
CA LEU A 276 -17.35 -0.82 2.47
C LEU A 276 -17.50 -2.27 2.94
N LEU A 277 -16.52 -2.78 3.67
CA LEU A 277 -16.62 -4.07 4.36
C LEU A 277 -17.67 -4.02 5.49
N SER A 278 -17.83 -2.87 6.16
CA SER A 278 -18.90 -2.62 7.13
C SER A 278 -20.27 -2.26 6.49
N GLN A 279 -20.38 -2.28 5.16
CA GLN A 279 -21.56 -1.84 4.39
C GLN A 279 -21.90 -0.35 4.56
N GLU A 280 -20.96 0.46 5.05
CA GLU A 280 -21.11 1.90 5.23
C GLU A 280 -20.57 2.66 4.01
N TRP A 281 -21.37 2.67 2.94
CA TRP A 281 -21.05 3.39 1.70
C TRP A 281 -21.14 4.91 1.89
N ARG A 282 -20.12 5.53 2.45
CA ARG A 282 -20.09 6.97 2.73
C ARG A 282 -18.88 7.65 2.12
N CYS A 283 -19.04 8.93 1.81
CA CYS A 283 -17.94 9.79 1.42
C CYS A 283 -16.89 9.83 2.53
N SER A 284 -15.63 9.57 2.18
CA SER A 284 -14.51 9.54 3.12
C SER A 284 -14.08 10.91 3.63
N VAL A 285 -14.63 11.99 3.07
CA VAL A 285 -14.37 13.35 3.55
C VAL A 285 -14.98 13.48 4.96
N PRO A 286 -14.16 13.73 6.02
CA PRO A 286 -14.61 13.68 7.41
C PRO A 286 -15.81 14.59 7.71
N GLN A 287 -15.85 15.77 7.08
CA GLN A 287 -16.92 16.75 7.22
C GLN A 287 -18.15 16.49 6.34
N CYS A 288 -18.10 15.51 5.42
CA CYS A 288 -19.21 15.19 4.53
C CYS A 288 -20.01 13.99 5.04
N GLY A 289 -19.40 12.80 5.10
CA GLY A 289 -20.06 11.57 5.55
C GLY A 289 -21.32 11.16 4.76
N GLN A 290 -21.61 11.82 3.63
CA GLN A 290 -22.79 11.58 2.82
C GLN A 290 -22.78 10.16 2.28
N SER A 291 -23.92 9.47 2.37
CA SER A 291 -24.05 8.13 1.81
C SER A 291 -24.00 8.18 0.28
N TYR A 292 -23.18 7.32 -0.32
CA TYR A 292 -23.19 7.08 -1.75
C TYR A 292 -24.48 6.37 -2.16
N ASP A 293 -24.95 6.70 -3.36
CA ASP A 293 -26.08 6.03 -3.97
C ASP A 293 -25.64 4.65 -4.49
N ARG A 294 -26.16 3.60 -3.86
CA ARG A 294 -25.82 2.21 -4.19
C ARG A 294 -26.26 1.81 -5.59
N GLU A 295 -27.36 2.36 -6.10
CA GLU A 295 -27.84 2.06 -7.45
C GLU A 295 -26.88 2.67 -8.50
N MET A 296 -26.40 3.89 -8.25
CA MET A 296 -25.37 4.51 -9.09
C MET A 296 -24.09 3.69 -9.12
N MET A 297 -23.67 3.14 -7.97
CA MET A 297 -22.48 2.29 -7.87
C MET A 297 -22.66 0.97 -8.60
N GLU A 298 -23.79 0.30 -8.41
CA GLU A 298 -24.13 -0.93 -9.12
C GLU A 298 -24.16 -0.70 -10.63
N ASN A 299 -24.73 0.41 -11.10
CA ASN A 299 -24.73 0.79 -12.50
C ASN A 299 -23.30 1.02 -13.04
N GLY A 300 -22.43 1.67 -12.26
CA GLY A 300 -21.01 1.81 -12.61
C GLY A 300 -20.32 0.45 -12.79
N LEU A 301 -20.59 -0.50 -11.89
CA LEU A 301 -20.05 -1.86 -11.98
C LEU A 301 -20.63 -2.65 -13.15
N LEU A 302 -21.92 -2.49 -13.44
CA LEU A 302 -22.58 -3.08 -14.61
C LEU A 302 -21.93 -2.59 -15.90
N GLN A 303 -21.63 -1.29 -16.00
CA GLN A 303 -20.92 -0.73 -17.15
C GLN A 303 -19.53 -1.33 -17.32
N ILE A 304 -18.78 -1.53 -16.22
CA ILE A 304 -17.48 -2.18 -16.25
C ILE A 304 -17.60 -3.63 -16.73
N ALA A 305 -18.55 -4.39 -16.18
CA ALA A 305 -18.79 -5.79 -16.57
C ALA A 305 -19.13 -5.91 -18.07
N ARG A 306 -20.04 -5.07 -18.57
CA ARG A 306 -20.43 -5.05 -19.99
C ARG A 306 -19.32 -4.56 -20.91
N GLN A 307 -18.54 -3.56 -20.49
CA GLN A 307 -17.36 -3.13 -21.23
C GLN A 307 -16.32 -4.25 -21.30
N ARG A 308 -16.18 -5.04 -20.24
CA ARG A 308 -15.24 -6.16 -20.19
C ARG A 308 -15.65 -7.30 -21.11
N GLU A 309 -16.91 -7.70 -21.06
CA GLU A 309 -17.54 -8.65 -21.97
C GLU A 309 -17.33 -8.22 -23.43
N ARG A 310 -17.62 -6.97 -23.76
CA ARG A 310 -17.42 -6.43 -25.11
C ARG A 310 -15.94 -6.49 -25.52
N SER A 311 -15.03 -6.11 -24.62
CA SER A 311 -13.59 -6.13 -24.91
C SER A 311 -13.06 -7.54 -25.16
N TYR A 312 -13.61 -8.54 -24.47
CA TYR A 312 -13.28 -9.95 -24.69
C TYR A 312 -13.73 -10.43 -26.07
N HIS A 313 -14.96 -10.10 -26.49
CA HIS A 313 -15.47 -10.50 -27.80
C HIS A 313 -14.81 -9.75 -28.97
N LEU A 314 -14.40 -8.49 -28.75
CA LEU A 314 -13.75 -7.64 -29.76
C LEU A 314 -12.22 -7.69 -29.70
N GLN A 315 -11.64 -8.59 -28.90
CA GLN A 315 -10.20 -8.68 -28.77
C GLN A 315 -9.53 -9.08 -30.09
N ASP A 316 -8.31 -8.60 -30.29
CA ASP A 316 -7.49 -9.04 -31.41
C ASP A 316 -7.05 -10.50 -31.24
N LEU A 317 -6.92 -11.20 -32.37
CA LEU A 317 -6.24 -12.50 -32.39
C LEU A 317 -4.74 -12.30 -32.54
N VAL A 318 -3.96 -13.11 -31.82
CA VAL A 318 -2.50 -13.04 -31.80
C VAL A 318 -1.90 -14.34 -32.30
N CYS A 319 -0.86 -14.26 -33.12
CA CYS A 319 -0.14 -15.43 -33.59
C CYS A 319 0.58 -16.12 -32.43
N LEU A 320 0.34 -17.41 -32.22
CA LEU A 320 0.93 -18.15 -31.10
C LEU A 320 2.45 -18.28 -31.21
N LYS A 321 3.00 -18.24 -32.44
CA LYS A 321 4.45 -18.35 -32.72
C LYS A 321 5.18 -17.01 -32.61
N CYS A 322 4.80 -16.01 -33.42
CA CYS A 322 5.54 -14.75 -33.53
C CYS A 322 4.94 -13.58 -32.74
N LYS A 323 3.83 -13.80 -32.04
CA LYS A 323 3.12 -12.80 -31.21
C LYS A 323 2.64 -11.55 -31.97
N GLN A 324 2.58 -11.61 -33.29
CA GLN A 324 2.01 -10.54 -34.13
C GLN A 324 0.49 -10.59 -34.12
N ILE A 325 -0.13 -9.41 -34.16
CA ILE A 325 -1.59 -9.24 -34.24
C ILE A 325 -2.09 -9.66 -35.63
N LYS A 326 -3.24 -10.32 -35.69
CA LYS A 326 -3.91 -10.71 -36.93
C LYS A 326 -4.44 -9.46 -37.64
N ALA A 327 -3.75 -9.04 -38.70
CA ALA A 327 -4.11 -7.84 -39.45
C ALA A 327 -5.32 -8.04 -40.41
N ALA A 328 -5.52 -9.25 -40.94
CA ALA A 328 -6.55 -9.53 -41.95
C ALA A 328 -7.62 -10.49 -41.42
N HIS A 329 -8.89 -10.17 -41.61
CA HIS A 329 -10.01 -10.95 -41.06
C HIS A 329 -10.05 -12.41 -41.55
N LEU A 330 -9.80 -12.63 -42.85
CA LEU A 330 -9.92 -13.94 -43.50
C LEU A 330 -8.65 -14.80 -43.43
N ALA A 331 -7.54 -14.30 -42.89
CA ALA A 331 -6.30 -15.07 -42.81
C ALA A 331 -6.44 -16.18 -41.76
N GLU A 332 -6.36 -17.44 -42.18
CA GLU A 332 -6.39 -18.60 -41.28
C GLU A 332 -5.06 -18.75 -40.52
N TYR A 333 -3.95 -18.47 -41.20
CA TYR A 333 -2.60 -18.59 -40.65
C TYR A 333 -1.85 -17.27 -40.72
N CYS A 334 -0.93 -17.08 -39.78
CA CYS A 334 0.01 -15.96 -39.81
C CYS A 334 1.03 -16.14 -40.94
N GLY A 335 1.65 -15.06 -41.40
CA GLY A 335 2.73 -15.11 -42.40
C GLY A 335 3.94 -15.97 -41.99
N CYS A 336 4.11 -16.25 -40.69
CA CYS A 336 5.10 -17.19 -40.17
C CYS A 336 4.61 -18.66 -40.11
N ALA A 337 3.48 -18.97 -40.74
CA ALA A 337 2.77 -20.25 -40.64
C ALA A 337 2.41 -20.65 -39.19
N GLY A 338 2.16 -19.67 -38.33
CA GLY A 338 1.61 -19.86 -36.98
C GLY A 338 0.09 -19.77 -36.97
N SER A 339 -0.57 -20.52 -36.09
CA SER A 339 -1.99 -20.36 -35.82
C SER A 339 -2.24 -19.11 -34.98
N PHE A 340 -3.42 -18.51 -35.16
CA PHE A 340 -3.90 -17.42 -34.33
C PHE A 340 -4.68 -17.96 -33.14
N GLY A 341 -4.54 -17.31 -31.98
CA GLY A 341 -5.31 -17.58 -30.77
C GLY A 341 -5.80 -16.29 -30.12
N LEU A 342 -6.59 -16.43 -29.07
CA LEU A 342 -7.06 -15.29 -28.28
C LEU A 342 -5.88 -14.61 -27.57
N ASN A 343 -5.95 -13.28 -27.44
CA ASN A 343 -5.00 -12.52 -26.65
C ASN A 343 -5.22 -12.74 -25.14
N GLU A 344 -6.48 -12.79 -24.73
CA GLU A 344 -6.96 -13.19 -23.42
C GLU A 344 -7.71 -14.51 -23.52
N SER A 345 -7.29 -15.51 -22.74
CA SER A 345 -7.94 -16.82 -22.73
C SER A 345 -9.33 -16.76 -22.07
N ALA A 346 -10.21 -17.71 -22.41
CA ALA A 346 -11.51 -17.85 -21.75
C ALA A 346 -11.38 -18.06 -20.23
N ILE A 347 -10.37 -18.83 -19.80
CA ILE A 347 -10.10 -19.08 -18.37
C ILE A 347 -9.77 -17.76 -17.66
N GLU A 348 -8.84 -16.97 -18.21
CA GLU A 348 -8.46 -15.68 -17.62
C GLU A 348 -9.63 -14.68 -17.58
N PHE A 349 -10.46 -14.67 -18.61
CA PHE A 349 -11.68 -13.86 -18.63
C PHE A 349 -12.66 -14.30 -17.52
N ASN A 350 -12.93 -15.60 -17.43
CA ASN A 350 -13.84 -16.17 -16.44
C ASN A 350 -13.36 -15.94 -15.00
N ASP A 351 -12.07 -16.10 -14.72
CA ASP A 351 -11.49 -15.83 -13.40
C ASP A 351 -11.72 -14.36 -12.97
N LYS A 352 -11.55 -13.42 -13.91
CA LYS A 352 -11.80 -11.99 -13.65
C LYS A 352 -13.29 -11.68 -13.47
N MET A 353 -14.16 -12.30 -14.25
CA MET A 353 -15.62 -12.14 -14.12
C MET A 353 -16.14 -12.79 -12.82
N GLN A 354 -15.53 -13.89 -12.37
CA GLN A 354 -15.88 -14.53 -11.10
C GLN A 354 -15.60 -13.61 -9.89
N VAL A 355 -14.57 -12.77 -9.97
CA VAL A 355 -14.30 -11.76 -8.94
C VAL A 355 -15.43 -10.74 -8.85
N LEU A 356 -15.90 -10.25 -10.00
CA LEU A 356 -17.07 -9.36 -10.07
C LEU A 356 -18.32 -10.02 -9.49
N LEU A 357 -18.54 -11.30 -9.78
CA LEU A 357 -19.65 -12.06 -9.22
C LEU A 357 -19.56 -12.17 -7.69
N ASN A 358 -18.37 -12.46 -7.17
CA ASN A 358 -18.13 -12.55 -5.72
C ASN A 358 -18.38 -11.21 -5.03
N ILE A 359 -17.95 -10.10 -5.64
CA ILE A 359 -18.22 -8.73 -5.15
C ILE A 359 -19.72 -8.46 -5.15
N ALA A 360 -20.42 -8.78 -6.25
CA ALA A 360 -21.85 -8.59 -6.36
C ALA A 360 -22.63 -9.36 -5.28
N ALA A 361 -22.24 -10.63 -5.04
CA ALA A 361 -22.82 -11.46 -4.00
C ALA A 361 -22.54 -10.93 -2.58
N TYR A 362 -21.29 -10.55 -2.30
CA TYR A 362 -20.89 -10.03 -0.99
C TYR A 362 -21.59 -8.70 -0.68
N GLN A 363 -21.64 -7.80 -1.66
CA GLN A 363 -22.24 -6.48 -1.51
C GLN A 363 -23.76 -6.46 -1.75
N LYS A 364 -24.39 -7.57 -2.15
CA LYS A 364 -25.83 -7.67 -2.47
C LYS A 364 -26.28 -6.75 -3.62
N PHE A 365 -25.49 -6.72 -4.69
CA PHE A 365 -25.84 -6.07 -5.95
C PHE A 365 -26.51 -7.10 -6.87
N GLU A 366 -27.84 -7.19 -6.82
CA GLU A 366 -28.59 -8.26 -7.49
C GLU A 366 -28.57 -8.13 -9.02
N LEU A 367 -28.66 -6.93 -9.59
CA LEU A 367 -28.60 -6.73 -11.03
C LEU A 367 -27.21 -7.04 -11.57
N LEU A 368 -26.16 -6.62 -10.86
CA LEU A 368 -24.78 -6.96 -11.22
C LEU A 368 -24.56 -8.47 -11.15
N LYS A 369 -25.04 -9.12 -10.09
CA LYS A 369 -24.92 -10.56 -9.90
C LYS A 369 -25.60 -11.31 -11.03
N GLU A 370 -26.86 -10.99 -11.33
CA GLU A 370 -27.59 -11.58 -12.45
C GLU A 370 -26.83 -11.38 -13.76
N CYS A 371 -26.47 -10.12 -14.08
CA CYS A 371 -25.76 -9.80 -15.31
C CYS A 371 -24.46 -10.61 -15.49
N VAL A 372 -23.65 -10.73 -14.43
CA VAL A 372 -22.37 -11.46 -14.49
C VAL A 372 -22.58 -12.97 -14.55
N SER A 373 -23.56 -13.51 -13.82
CA SER A 373 -23.94 -14.93 -13.92
C SER A 373 -24.33 -15.30 -15.34
N TRP A 374 -25.16 -14.50 -16.00
CA TRP A 374 -25.53 -14.72 -17.41
C TRP A 374 -24.32 -14.69 -18.35
N ILE A 375 -23.35 -13.78 -18.14
CA ILE A 375 -22.13 -13.71 -18.95
C ILE A 375 -21.27 -14.97 -18.75
N LEU A 376 -21.19 -15.48 -17.53
CA LEU A 376 -20.43 -16.69 -17.18
C LEU A 376 -21.11 -17.99 -17.62
N GLU A 377 -22.44 -18.02 -17.78
CA GLU A 377 -23.16 -19.19 -18.29
C GLU A 377 -23.07 -19.31 -19.82
N LEU A 378 -22.91 -18.19 -20.53
CA LEU A 378 -22.87 -18.13 -21.99
C LEU A 378 -21.48 -18.34 -22.60
N ASN A 379 -20.40 -18.18 -21.80
CA ASN A 379 -19.00 -18.33 -22.22
C ASN A 379 -18.35 -19.53 -21.53
#